data_AF-A0A938IJG4-F1
#
_entry.id   AF-A0A938IJG4-F1
#
_cell.length_a   1.000
_cell.length_b   1.000
_cell.length_c   1.000
_cell.angle_alpha   90.00
_cell.angle_beta   90.00
_cell.angle_gamma   90.00
#
_symmetry.space_group_name_H-M   'P 1'
#
loop_
_entity.id
_entity.type
_entity.pdbx_description
1 polymer ?
#
loop_
_entity_poly.entity_id
_entity_poly.type
_entity_poly.pdbx_seq_one_letter_code
_entity_poly.pdbx_strand_id
1 'polypeptide(L)'
;MRPASSMTSVFVPDVPMSMPMYAPMRAPGMTDESIGRARKNGSRLGTRRTSSVGSVPGRFNGPTQARIARDRACSDLPALACSDLPAMARALAFLDRATTMRSVRPLPAIPVLPATVGPAMDGSSRSKKKKFPVMRTRVSGRRNPWAKVVPRPPEWTAEQRSRRRAARPWIVVARWLCVVGTAAAVAGCRKDAEPRTVEPGSGAAPSWRVLVIDDERLADRIREQWSTRGDGTLDVVKASREEMRERGRSLSSADVIVFPSLAIGDMVRSEFIVPFPDKTIRDENLGWTDLFDTLRHGEAEWDRRVLAIPFGSATPLLWYRRDLWKEEGTAAFETWDAFGAAMARWKERERAFPIACAEPLGRGWGGLMLLARAAAYAHHRSYLSALFHPDDMRPLIDGPPFVRALDELAAMPGAAASLECDPRTALDALASNRSLAAIGWWDARSERPSLPATADIAVVRLPGARLSFDRQRQAWDERPDGAERVSLIGFSGRLGAIGRKARSERASANLLVWLAGVEWSHEIVSASAATMPARGAPTASVARWLPPWAAEQAWVPDFTAALAETMRNPAFLAAPRVAGADAYLAALDEAVARVVRHEMASAESLGEAARQWQAITDRLGREPQRAAYRAGLGL
;
A
#
# COMPACT_ATOMS: atom_id res chain seq x y z
N MET A 1 30.71 29.32 -51.22
CA MET A 1 32.06 29.72 -50.73
C MET A 1 32.10 29.55 -49.22
N ARG A 2 33.26 29.25 -48.62
CA ARG A 2 33.54 29.55 -47.20
C ARG A 2 34.02 31.02 -47.08
N PRO A 3 34.19 31.59 -45.88
CA PRO A 3 35.40 31.32 -45.10
C PRO A 3 35.11 30.76 -43.70
N ALA A 4 36.16 30.25 -43.08
CA ALA A 4 36.24 30.01 -41.64
C ALA A 4 37.50 30.70 -41.11
N SER A 5 37.55 31.01 -39.82
CA SER A 5 38.78 31.37 -39.10
C SER A 5 38.63 31.00 -37.63
N SER A 6 39.74 30.59 -37.01
CA SER A 6 39.77 29.93 -35.70
C SER A 6 41.00 30.39 -34.92
N MET A 7 40.93 30.41 -33.58
CA MET A 7 42.12 30.44 -32.73
C MET A 7 41.96 29.54 -31.50
N THR A 8 43.03 28.79 -31.21
CA THR A 8 43.34 27.97 -30.02
C THR A 8 43.83 28.86 -28.87
N SER A 9 44.06 28.43 -27.61
CA SER A 9 44.06 27.13 -26.88
C SER A 9 43.67 27.41 -25.38
N VAL A 10 43.82 26.62 -24.29
CA VAL A 10 44.64 25.43 -23.90
C VAL A 10 43.93 24.61 -22.78
N PHE A 11 44.42 23.39 -22.48
CA PHE A 11 44.19 22.59 -21.25
C PHE A 11 45.24 22.93 -20.15
N VAL A 12 45.28 22.44 -18.89
CA VAL A 12 44.65 21.36 -18.06
C VAL A 12 44.73 21.82 -16.56
N PRO A 13 44.36 21.07 -15.48
CA PRO A 13 43.59 19.81 -15.30
C PRO A 13 42.48 19.85 -14.21
N ASP A 14 41.81 18.70 -13.98
CA ASP A 14 41.08 18.31 -12.75
C ASP A 14 41.98 18.33 -11.47
N VAL A 15 41.54 18.20 -10.21
CA VAL A 15 40.51 17.31 -9.60
C VAL A 15 39.81 17.98 -8.36
N PRO A 16 39.16 17.28 -7.36
CA PRO A 16 37.82 17.68 -6.92
C PRO A 16 37.74 18.45 -5.59
N MET A 17 36.59 19.08 -5.34
CA MET A 17 36.16 19.53 -4.01
C MET A 17 34.84 18.89 -3.61
N SER A 18 34.82 18.30 -2.41
CA SER A 18 33.65 17.76 -1.72
C SER A 18 33.19 18.71 -0.60
N MET A 19 32.21 18.29 0.21
CA MET A 19 31.65 18.98 1.40
C MET A 19 30.63 20.12 1.14
N PRO A 20 29.77 20.44 2.13
CA PRO A 20 29.14 19.56 3.12
C PRO A 20 27.61 19.78 3.26
N MET A 21 26.98 19.02 4.17
CA MET A 21 25.58 19.23 4.58
C MET A 21 25.39 20.56 5.33
N TYR A 22 24.22 21.19 5.16
CA TYR A 22 23.80 22.36 5.93
C TYR A 22 23.17 21.99 7.28
N ALA A 23 23.54 22.74 8.32
CA ALA A 23 22.91 22.79 9.64
C ALA A 23 22.65 24.27 10.00
N PRO A 24 21.72 24.58 10.94
CA PRO A 24 21.00 25.86 10.89
C PRO A 24 21.81 27.08 11.34
N MET A 25 21.51 28.23 10.70
CA MET A 25 22.08 29.52 11.05
C MET A 25 21.59 30.02 12.42
N ARG A 26 22.53 30.51 13.24
CA ARG A 26 22.22 31.44 14.33
C ARG A 26 22.31 32.88 13.80
N ALA A 27 21.40 33.75 14.25
CA ALA A 27 21.49 35.18 13.96
C ALA A 27 22.69 35.82 14.69
N PRO A 28 23.45 36.74 14.06
CA PRO A 28 24.46 37.53 14.74
C PRO A 28 23.83 38.68 15.53
N GLY A 29 24.32 38.93 16.74
CA GLY A 29 24.05 40.18 17.46
C GLY A 29 25.07 41.26 17.11
N MET A 30 24.71 42.52 17.31
CA MET A 30 25.65 43.65 17.30
C MET A 30 25.43 44.53 18.55
N THR A 31 26.39 45.41 18.83
CA THR A 31 26.73 45.87 20.19
C THR A 31 25.95 47.06 20.74
N ASP A 32 26.04 47.23 22.06
CA ASP A 32 26.06 48.46 22.88
C ASP A 32 26.12 49.81 22.12
N GLU A 33 25.51 50.90 22.62
CA GLU A 33 25.84 51.43 23.96
C GLU A 33 24.78 52.43 24.55
N SER A 34 24.95 52.73 25.85
CA SER A 34 24.69 54.03 26.53
C SER A 34 23.45 54.25 27.44
N ILE A 35 23.74 54.24 28.75
CA ILE A 35 23.34 55.21 29.80
C ILE A 35 21.84 55.35 30.19
N GLY A 36 21.52 54.88 31.41
CA GLY A 36 20.29 55.23 32.14
C GLY A 36 20.29 54.78 33.61
N ARG A 37 20.56 55.69 34.57
CA ARG A 37 20.49 55.42 36.03
C ARG A 37 19.00 55.29 36.48
N ALA A 38 18.60 54.66 37.60
CA ALA A 38 19.27 54.54 38.89
C ALA A 38 18.55 53.59 39.90
N ARG A 39 19.27 53.16 40.96
CA ARG A 39 18.78 52.88 42.35
C ARG A 39 17.79 51.69 42.58
N LYS A 40 17.78 51.02 43.76
CA LYS A 40 18.79 50.77 44.82
C LYS A 40 18.26 49.66 45.77
N ASN A 41 19.16 49.10 46.61
CA ASN A 41 18.90 48.10 47.68
C ASN A 41 18.59 46.67 47.13
N GLY A 42 19.03 45.54 47.69
CA GLY A 42 19.68 45.25 48.99
C GLY A 42 18.67 44.63 49.98
N SER A 43 18.98 43.66 50.86
CA SER A 43 20.22 42.94 51.23
C SER A 43 19.86 41.80 52.25
N ARG A 44 20.68 40.85 52.78
CA ARG A 44 22.12 40.46 52.68
C ARG A 44 22.34 39.12 53.48
N LEU A 45 23.43 38.38 53.22
CA LEU A 45 24.01 37.27 54.06
C LEU A 45 23.16 35.98 54.26
N GLY A 46 23.72 34.82 54.64
CA GLY A 46 25.14 34.41 54.80
C GLY A 46 25.28 32.90 55.13
N THR A 47 26.22 32.09 54.60
CA THR A 47 27.69 31.97 54.83
C THR A 47 28.16 31.01 55.95
N ARG A 48 28.72 29.84 55.58
CA ARG A 48 29.97 29.13 56.06
C ARG A 48 30.03 27.73 55.38
N ARG A 49 31.12 27.23 54.76
CA ARG A 49 32.55 26.91 55.16
C ARG A 49 32.68 25.60 55.95
N THR A 50 33.70 24.74 55.75
CA THR A 50 34.86 24.67 54.78
C THR A 50 34.63 23.59 53.69
N SER A 51 35.52 22.80 53.06
CA SER A 51 37.01 22.55 52.98
C SER A 51 37.28 21.74 51.66
N SER A 52 38.40 21.70 50.90
CA SER A 52 39.87 21.94 51.07
C SER A 52 40.65 20.73 51.64
N VAL A 53 41.75 20.17 51.09
CA VAL A 53 42.74 20.58 50.02
C VAL A 53 43.31 19.32 49.28
N GLY A 54 43.82 19.43 48.03
CA GLY A 54 44.75 18.44 47.40
C GLY A 54 45.10 18.74 45.92
N SER A 55 46.35 18.52 45.46
CA SER A 55 46.84 19.05 44.14
C SER A 55 47.88 18.22 43.36
N VAL A 56 47.58 17.92 42.08
CA VAL A 56 48.29 18.25 40.79
C VAL A 56 49.75 18.80 40.88
N PRO A 57 50.72 18.56 39.94
CA PRO A 57 50.66 17.91 38.60
C PRO A 57 51.74 16.83 38.27
N GLY A 58 51.66 16.24 37.07
CA GLY A 58 52.81 15.62 36.35
C GLY A 58 52.56 15.50 34.83
N ARG A 59 53.54 15.86 33.98
CA ARG A 59 53.55 15.65 32.51
C ARG A 59 54.77 14.81 32.11
N PHE A 60 54.72 14.07 31.00
CA PHE A 60 55.57 14.25 29.80
C PHE A 60 55.38 13.12 28.75
N ASN A 61 55.59 13.46 27.47
CA ASN A 61 55.95 12.65 26.28
C ASN A 61 55.34 11.25 25.94
N GLY A 62 54.86 11.13 24.70
CA GLY A 62 55.22 10.01 23.78
C GLY A 62 56.29 10.50 22.78
N PRO A 63 56.37 10.02 21.51
CA PRO A 63 55.70 8.86 20.88
C PRO A 63 56.66 7.94 20.05
N THR A 64 56.21 6.75 19.62
CA THR A 64 56.87 6.01 18.51
C THR A 64 55.90 5.13 17.71
N GLN A 65 56.25 4.80 16.45
CA GLN A 65 55.49 3.95 15.51
C GLN A 65 56.25 2.67 15.14
N ALA A 66 55.56 1.52 15.01
CA ALA A 66 55.75 0.44 14.02
C ALA A 66 54.64 -0.63 14.27
N ARG A 67 53.83 -1.17 13.34
CA ARG A 67 53.96 -1.76 11.99
C ARG A 67 54.55 -3.18 11.93
N ILE A 68 53.74 -4.12 11.40
CA ILE A 68 54.10 -5.41 10.77
C ILE A 68 54.53 -6.50 11.81
N ALA A 69 54.20 -7.80 11.70
CA ALA A 69 53.59 -8.61 10.64
C ALA A 69 52.44 -9.55 11.14
N ARG A 70 51.92 -10.40 10.23
CA ARG A 70 51.21 -11.65 10.55
C ARG A 70 52.23 -12.73 10.96
N ASP A 71 51.84 -13.72 11.77
CA ASP A 71 51.57 -15.07 11.22
C ASP A 71 50.80 -15.99 12.20
N ARG A 72 50.50 -17.23 11.76
CA ARG A 72 49.66 -18.24 12.43
C ARG A 72 50.39 -19.06 13.51
N ALA A 73 49.65 -19.44 14.55
CA ALA A 73 49.79 -20.73 15.24
C ALA A 73 48.45 -21.17 15.87
N CYS A 74 48.24 -22.48 16.01
CA CYS A 74 47.17 -23.09 16.82
C CYS A 74 47.76 -23.71 18.10
N SER A 75 46.89 -24.28 18.95
CA SER A 75 47.18 -24.97 20.23
C SER A 75 47.42 -23.98 21.40
N ASP A 76 46.80 -24.11 22.58
CA ASP A 76 46.79 -25.27 23.47
C ASP A 76 45.58 -25.32 24.46
N LEU A 77 45.05 -26.54 24.66
CA LEU A 77 44.60 -27.16 25.95
C LEU A 77 43.51 -26.49 26.84
N PRO A 78 42.92 -27.23 27.82
CA PRO A 78 42.78 -28.68 28.00
C PRO A 78 41.30 -29.15 28.07
N ALA A 79 41.08 -30.43 28.39
CA ALA A 79 39.75 -31.07 28.53
C ALA A 79 39.55 -31.74 29.91
N LEU A 80 38.49 -32.57 30.03
CA LEU A 80 38.02 -33.39 31.18
C LEU A 80 37.05 -32.67 32.16
N ALA A 81 36.02 -33.32 32.71
CA ALA A 81 35.30 -34.53 32.31
C ALA A 81 33.98 -34.69 33.10
N CYS A 82 32.96 -35.35 32.52
CA CYS A 82 32.05 -36.25 33.23
C CYS A 82 31.29 -37.16 32.24
N SER A 83 31.02 -38.39 32.66
CA SER A 83 30.19 -39.41 31.99
C SER A 83 28.68 -39.14 32.25
N ASP A 84 27.68 -39.64 31.52
CA ASP A 84 27.42 -41.03 31.15
C ASP A 84 26.39 -41.18 30.00
N LEU A 85 26.42 -42.34 29.32
CA LEU A 85 25.48 -42.83 28.29
C LEU A 85 25.42 -44.36 28.44
N PRO A 86 24.25 -45.04 28.25
CA PRO A 86 23.63 -45.25 26.93
C PRO A 86 22.07 -45.33 26.99
N ALA A 87 21.26 -45.59 25.95
CA ALA A 87 21.36 -45.57 24.48
C ALA A 87 19.91 -45.29 23.98
N MET A 88 19.67 -44.50 22.93
CA MET A 88 19.88 -44.84 21.50
C MET A 88 19.16 -46.12 21.04
N ALA A 89 17.82 -46.12 21.09
CA ALA A 89 16.97 -47.03 20.33
C ALA A 89 15.78 -46.25 19.72
N ARG A 90 15.27 -46.71 18.56
CA ARG A 90 14.15 -46.12 17.78
C ARG A 90 14.42 -44.80 17.01
N ALA A 91 15.63 -44.59 16.52
CA ALA A 91 15.92 -43.51 15.57
C ALA A 91 16.85 -43.96 14.42
N LEU A 92 16.40 -44.93 13.60
CA LEU A 92 16.89 -45.21 12.22
C LEU A 92 16.16 -46.42 11.59
N ALA A 93 14.89 -46.26 11.18
CA ALA A 93 14.18 -47.23 10.32
C ALA A 93 12.80 -46.71 9.84
N PHE A 94 12.74 -45.72 8.93
CA PHE A 94 11.58 -45.57 8.03
C PHE A 94 11.86 -44.68 6.79
N LEU A 95 12.51 -45.28 5.77
CA LEU A 95 12.57 -44.76 4.40
C LEU A 95 12.53 -45.92 3.40
N ASP A 96 11.33 -46.37 3.03
CA ASP A 96 11.00 -46.93 1.70
C ASP A 96 9.46 -46.96 1.52
N ARG A 97 9.01 -47.07 0.26
CA ARG A 97 7.65 -47.41 -0.22
C ARG A 97 6.53 -46.38 -0.06
N ALA A 98 6.46 -45.52 -1.07
CA ALA A 98 5.16 -45.08 -1.60
C ALA A 98 4.48 -46.18 -2.44
N THR A 99 3.22 -45.96 -2.85
CA THR A 99 2.29 -46.87 -3.58
C THR A 99 1.75 -48.05 -2.75
N THR A 100 0.48 -48.49 -2.85
CA THR A 100 -0.52 -48.29 -3.93
C THR A 100 -2.00 -48.35 -3.45
N MET A 101 -2.91 -47.74 -4.22
CA MET A 101 -4.38 -48.01 -4.38
C MET A 101 -5.45 -47.67 -3.32
N ARG A 102 -6.42 -46.84 -3.76
CA ARG A 102 -7.92 -47.00 -3.72
C ARG A 102 -8.68 -47.29 -2.39
N SER A 103 -9.50 -46.32 -1.92
CA SER A 103 -10.98 -46.22 -2.20
C SER A 103 -11.94 -45.72 -1.07
N VAL A 104 -12.68 -44.64 -1.38
CA VAL A 104 -14.16 -44.47 -1.30
C VAL A 104 -14.95 -44.62 0.05
N ARG A 105 -15.48 -43.47 0.56
CA ARG A 105 -16.70 -43.26 1.40
C ARG A 105 -16.69 -43.72 2.89
N PRO A 106 -17.63 -43.23 3.75
CA PRO A 106 -17.98 -41.83 4.01
C PRO A 106 -18.14 -41.49 5.52
N LEU A 107 -18.39 -40.23 5.87
CA LEU A 107 -18.67 -39.79 7.26
C LEU A 107 -20.08 -40.18 7.75
N PRO A 108 -20.26 -40.58 9.03
CA PRO A 108 -21.55 -40.60 9.72
C PRO A 108 -21.94 -39.20 10.25
N ALA A 109 -23.23 -39.01 10.59
CA ALA A 109 -23.81 -37.70 10.94
C ALA A 109 -23.95 -37.44 12.46
N ILE A 110 -24.08 -36.17 12.82
CA ILE A 110 -24.29 -35.67 14.19
C ILE A 110 -25.75 -35.91 14.63
N PRO A 111 -26.02 -36.39 15.85
CA PRO A 111 -27.38 -36.52 16.39
C PRO A 111 -27.94 -35.19 16.92
N VAL A 112 -29.25 -34.99 16.78
CA VAL A 112 -30.00 -33.84 17.31
C VAL A 112 -30.80 -34.26 18.54
N LEU A 113 -30.79 -33.45 19.61
CA LEU A 113 -31.60 -33.67 20.82
C LEU A 113 -32.99 -33.02 20.70
N PRO A 114 -34.05 -33.62 21.28
CA PRO A 114 -35.42 -33.11 21.21
C PRO A 114 -35.73 -32.09 22.31
N ALA A 115 -36.67 -31.18 22.03
CA ALA A 115 -37.27 -30.29 23.03
C ALA A 115 -38.58 -30.86 23.59
N THR A 116 -38.83 -30.67 24.89
CA THR A 116 -40.03 -31.11 25.62
C THR A 116 -41.08 -29.99 25.74
N VAL A 117 -42.30 -30.34 26.20
CA VAL A 117 -43.50 -29.48 26.10
C VAL A 117 -44.24 -29.34 27.44
N GLY A 118 -44.59 -28.10 27.80
CA GLY A 118 -45.66 -27.76 28.75
C GLY A 118 -45.30 -27.85 30.25
N PRO A 119 -46.21 -27.43 31.16
CA PRO A 119 -47.62 -27.04 30.93
C PRO A 119 -47.86 -25.51 30.98
N ALA A 120 -49.15 -25.10 30.97
CA ALA A 120 -49.61 -23.71 30.86
C ALA A 120 -50.38 -23.22 32.11
N MET A 121 -50.70 -21.92 32.18
CA MET A 121 -51.79 -21.36 33.00
C MET A 121 -52.44 -20.12 32.34
N ASP A 122 -53.62 -19.75 32.87
CA ASP A 122 -54.69 -18.96 32.24
C ASP A 122 -54.43 -17.43 32.09
N GLY A 123 -55.27 -16.73 31.31
CA GLY A 123 -55.27 -15.25 31.21
C GLY A 123 -56.03 -14.66 30.00
N SER A 124 -57.19 -14.04 30.23
CA SER A 124 -58.10 -13.56 29.16
C SER A 124 -57.83 -12.12 28.66
N SER A 125 -58.09 -11.83 27.36
CA SER A 125 -59.20 -10.93 26.97
C SER A 125 -59.39 -10.62 25.46
N ARG A 126 -60.67 -10.57 25.06
CA ARG A 126 -61.34 -9.76 24.00
C ARG A 126 -60.63 -9.41 22.67
N SER A 127 -60.83 -10.30 21.69
CA SER A 127 -61.64 -10.05 20.46
C SER A 127 -61.52 -8.71 19.68
N LYS A 128 -61.12 -8.81 18.40
CA LYS A 128 -61.90 -8.26 17.26
C LYS A 128 -61.86 -9.20 16.04
N LYS A 129 -62.99 -9.37 15.35
CA LYS A 129 -63.18 -10.35 14.25
C LYS A 129 -63.06 -9.67 12.88
N LYS A 130 -62.36 -10.32 11.93
CA LYS A 130 -62.77 -10.39 10.50
C LYS A 130 -62.67 -11.85 10.03
N LYS A 131 -63.39 -12.19 8.95
CA LYS A 131 -63.81 -13.57 8.62
C LYS A 131 -63.38 -13.99 7.20
N PHE A 132 -62.82 -15.20 7.10
CA PHE A 132 -62.94 -16.17 5.98
C PHE A 132 -62.42 -15.79 4.57
N PRO A 133 -62.25 -16.76 3.64
CA PRO A 133 -62.19 -18.23 3.82
C PRO A 133 -60.95 -18.92 3.21
N VAL A 134 -60.46 -19.94 3.93
CA VAL A 134 -60.10 -21.29 3.48
C VAL A 134 -59.90 -21.54 1.96
N MET A 135 -58.74 -22.10 1.61
CA MET A 135 -58.65 -23.14 0.58
C MET A 135 -58.06 -24.41 1.21
N ARG A 136 -58.68 -25.58 0.98
CA ARG A 136 -58.27 -26.85 1.60
C ARG A 136 -57.15 -27.53 0.81
N THR A 137 -56.20 -28.12 1.54
CA THR A 137 -55.25 -29.09 0.98
C THR A 137 -55.92 -30.43 0.69
N ARG A 138 -55.37 -31.19 -0.27
CA ARG A 138 -55.41 -32.66 -0.24
C ARG A 138 -54.11 -33.21 -0.82
N VAL A 139 -53.66 -34.34 -0.25
CA VAL A 139 -52.34 -34.94 -0.45
C VAL A 139 -52.52 -36.36 -1.00
N SER A 140 -51.73 -36.74 -2.01
CA SER A 140 -51.34 -38.15 -2.25
C SER A 140 -50.32 -38.29 -3.38
N GLY A 141 -49.37 -39.23 -3.24
CA GLY A 141 -48.76 -39.93 -4.37
C GLY A 141 -47.35 -39.48 -4.81
N ARG A 142 -46.31 -40.06 -4.20
CA ARG A 142 -44.97 -40.12 -4.84
C ARG A 142 -44.91 -41.29 -5.84
N ARG A 143 -44.53 -41.02 -7.09
CA ARG A 143 -43.70 -41.93 -7.91
C ARG A 143 -42.66 -41.09 -8.66
N ASN A 144 -41.50 -41.67 -8.90
CA ASN A 144 -40.29 -40.98 -9.39
C ASN A 144 -39.81 -41.66 -10.71
N PRO A 145 -38.70 -41.23 -11.33
CA PRO A 145 -38.67 -40.31 -12.47
C PRO A 145 -38.47 -41.01 -13.83
N TRP A 146 -38.19 -40.22 -14.87
CA TRP A 146 -37.79 -40.64 -16.24
C TRP A 146 -38.89 -41.12 -17.20
N ALA A 147 -39.81 -40.22 -17.55
CA ALA A 147 -40.46 -40.23 -18.86
C ALA A 147 -40.32 -38.84 -19.51
N LYS A 148 -39.81 -38.77 -20.74
CA LYS A 148 -39.56 -37.49 -21.45
C LYS A 148 -40.86 -36.93 -22.01
N VAL A 149 -41.43 -35.90 -21.40
CA VAL A 149 -42.50 -35.10 -22.00
C VAL A 149 -41.89 -33.95 -22.79
N VAL A 150 -42.10 -33.94 -24.11
CA VAL A 150 -41.68 -32.84 -24.99
C VAL A 150 -42.78 -31.77 -24.99
N PRO A 151 -42.49 -30.52 -24.59
CA PRO A 151 -43.46 -29.42 -24.72
C PRO A 151 -43.65 -29.08 -26.21
N ARG A 152 -44.91 -28.85 -26.62
CA ARG A 152 -45.20 -28.26 -27.93
C ARG A 152 -44.67 -26.81 -27.97
N PRO A 153 -44.11 -26.34 -29.11
CA PRO A 153 -43.76 -24.94 -29.26
C PRO A 153 -45.02 -24.04 -29.22
N PRO A 154 -44.92 -22.79 -28.76
CA PRO A 154 -46.06 -21.88 -28.68
C PRO A 154 -46.60 -21.48 -30.06
N GLU A 155 -47.89 -21.18 -30.12
CA GLU A 155 -48.54 -20.72 -31.35
C GLU A 155 -48.19 -19.25 -31.66
N TRP A 156 -47.71 -19.00 -32.87
CA TRP A 156 -47.18 -17.70 -33.26
C TRP A 156 -48.32 -16.72 -33.62
N THR A 157 -48.28 -15.51 -33.06
CA THR A 157 -49.32 -14.49 -33.27
C THR A 157 -49.34 -13.99 -34.72
N ALA A 158 -50.48 -13.43 -35.16
CA ALA A 158 -50.64 -12.96 -36.55
C ALA A 158 -49.58 -11.91 -36.95
N GLU A 159 -49.21 -11.03 -36.03
CA GLU A 159 -48.21 -9.99 -36.27
C GLU A 159 -46.81 -10.57 -36.57
N GLN A 160 -46.41 -11.65 -35.88
CA GLN A 160 -45.15 -12.33 -36.13
C GLN A 160 -45.12 -13.03 -37.52
N ARG A 161 -46.28 -13.40 -38.05
CA ARG A 161 -46.41 -13.99 -39.41
C ARG A 161 -46.26 -12.95 -40.52
N SER A 162 -46.57 -11.68 -40.25
CA SER A 162 -46.40 -10.59 -41.21
C SER A 162 -44.93 -10.26 -41.48
N ARG A 163 -44.11 -10.11 -40.43
CA ARG A 163 -42.69 -9.71 -40.55
C ARG A 163 -41.85 -10.72 -41.36
N ARG A 164 -42.21 -12.01 -41.36
CA ARG A 164 -41.58 -13.04 -42.21
C ARG A 164 -41.90 -12.93 -43.71
N ARG A 165 -42.90 -12.13 -44.14
CA ARG A 165 -43.19 -11.92 -45.57
C ARG A 165 -42.37 -10.81 -46.22
N ALA A 166 -41.75 -9.92 -45.44
CA ALA A 166 -40.91 -8.82 -45.95
C ALA A 166 -39.48 -9.24 -46.34
N ALA A 167 -38.93 -10.30 -45.74
CA ALA A 167 -37.53 -10.72 -45.91
C ALA A 167 -37.30 -11.64 -47.14
N ARG A 168 -37.94 -11.35 -48.28
CA ARG A 168 -37.95 -12.24 -49.46
C ARG A 168 -37.23 -11.81 -50.77
N PRO A 169 -36.73 -10.56 -50.97
CA PRO A 169 -35.96 -10.23 -52.17
C PRO A 169 -34.48 -10.68 -52.14
N TRP A 170 -33.82 -10.62 -50.98
CA TRP A 170 -32.35 -10.62 -50.88
C TRP A 170 -31.64 -11.96 -51.19
N ILE A 171 -32.39 -13.06 -51.33
CA ILE A 171 -31.82 -14.40 -51.60
C ILE A 171 -31.46 -14.59 -53.09
N VAL A 172 -31.94 -13.72 -53.99
CA VAL A 172 -31.65 -13.82 -55.44
C VAL A 172 -30.29 -13.23 -55.81
N VAL A 173 -29.87 -12.13 -55.18
CA VAL A 173 -28.62 -11.42 -55.49
C VAL A 173 -27.38 -12.26 -55.16
N ALA A 174 -27.42 -12.97 -54.03
CA ALA A 174 -26.32 -13.83 -53.56
C ALA A 174 -25.96 -14.98 -54.53
N ARG A 175 -26.83 -15.30 -55.50
CA ARG A 175 -26.66 -16.44 -56.41
C ARG A 175 -25.96 -16.08 -57.74
N TRP A 176 -25.76 -14.79 -58.03
CA TRP A 176 -25.09 -14.33 -59.26
C TRP A 176 -23.57 -14.11 -59.09
N LEU A 177 -23.12 -13.69 -57.91
CA LEU A 177 -21.69 -13.44 -57.65
C LEU A 177 -20.81 -14.70 -57.73
N CYS A 178 -21.37 -15.88 -57.44
CA CYS A 178 -20.64 -17.16 -57.48
C CYS A 178 -20.47 -17.75 -58.90
N VAL A 179 -20.95 -17.10 -59.96
CA VAL A 179 -20.82 -17.57 -61.36
C VAL A 179 -19.73 -16.81 -62.12
N VAL A 180 -19.46 -15.56 -61.76
CA VAL A 180 -18.40 -14.73 -62.39
C VAL A 180 -17.00 -15.10 -61.87
N GLY A 181 -16.88 -15.53 -60.61
CA GLY A 181 -15.59 -15.87 -59.99
C GLY A 181 -14.90 -17.14 -60.54
N THR A 182 -15.61 -17.96 -61.33
CA THR A 182 -15.16 -19.32 -61.70
C THR A 182 -14.73 -19.44 -63.17
N ALA A 183 -14.73 -18.34 -63.93
CA ALA A 183 -14.41 -18.30 -65.36
C ALA A 183 -13.05 -17.64 -65.68
N ALA A 184 -12.25 -17.27 -64.67
CA ALA A 184 -10.97 -16.57 -64.82
C ALA A 184 -9.74 -17.43 -64.45
N ALA A 185 -9.88 -18.76 -64.48
CA ALA A 185 -8.87 -19.70 -63.94
C ALA A 185 -8.10 -20.53 -64.98
N VAL A 186 -8.36 -20.37 -66.29
CA VAL A 186 -7.72 -21.19 -67.35
C VAL A 186 -7.36 -20.36 -68.60
N ALA A 187 -6.42 -19.42 -68.45
CA ALA A 187 -5.64 -18.86 -69.57
C ALA A 187 -4.40 -18.11 -69.07
N GLY A 188 -3.20 -18.44 -69.59
CA GLY A 188 -2.00 -17.59 -69.45
C GLY A 188 -0.80 -18.21 -68.73
N CYS A 189 -0.05 -19.08 -69.40
CA CYS A 189 1.30 -19.46 -68.94
C CYS A 189 2.33 -18.39 -69.33
N ARG A 190 3.21 -17.97 -68.41
CA ARG A 190 4.68 -18.09 -68.62
C ARG A 190 5.58 -17.62 -67.47
N LYS A 191 6.80 -18.17 -67.53
CA LYS A 191 8.06 -17.78 -66.90
C LYS A 191 8.22 -18.04 -65.41
N ASP A 192 9.14 -18.94 -65.16
CA ASP A 192 9.85 -19.16 -63.91
C ASP A 192 10.47 -17.84 -63.42
N ALA A 193 10.22 -17.53 -62.15
CA ALA A 193 10.95 -16.50 -61.42
C ALA A 193 11.76 -17.23 -60.33
N GLU A 194 13.04 -16.90 -60.23
CA GLU A 194 13.93 -17.50 -59.24
C GLU A 194 13.39 -17.29 -57.82
N PRO A 195 13.59 -18.26 -56.90
CA PRO A 195 13.16 -18.09 -55.51
C PRO A 195 13.92 -16.92 -54.90
N ARG A 196 13.23 -15.79 -54.75
CA ARG A 196 13.74 -14.64 -53.99
C ARG A 196 14.18 -15.12 -52.62
N THR A 197 15.48 -15.07 -52.38
CA THR A 197 16.04 -15.14 -51.04
C THR A 197 15.41 -14.03 -50.22
N VAL A 198 14.52 -14.40 -49.31
CA VAL A 198 14.15 -13.52 -48.20
C VAL A 198 15.40 -13.43 -47.36
N GLU A 199 16.18 -12.36 -47.54
CA GLU A 199 17.21 -12.00 -46.58
C GLU A 199 16.54 -11.98 -45.20
N PRO A 200 17.11 -12.67 -44.18
CA PRO A 200 16.59 -12.58 -42.83
C PRO A 200 16.82 -11.14 -42.37
N GLY A 201 15.79 -10.31 -42.52
CA GLY A 201 15.84 -8.90 -42.15
C GLY A 201 16.38 -8.79 -40.74
N SER A 202 17.45 -8.01 -40.56
CA SER A 202 18.23 -7.93 -39.33
C SER A 202 17.40 -7.28 -38.22
N GLY A 203 16.54 -8.10 -37.61
CA GLY A 203 15.70 -7.75 -36.49
C GLY A 203 16.58 -7.40 -35.30
N ALA A 204 16.95 -6.13 -35.19
CA ALA A 204 17.56 -5.58 -34.00
C ALA A 204 16.67 -5.97 -32.81
N ALA A 205 17.26 -6.69 -31.85
CA ALA A 205 16.52 -7.29 -30.75
C ALA A 205 15.64 -6.24 -30.05
N PRO A 206 14.38 -6.57 -29.71
CA PRO A 206 13.40 -5.59 -29.31
C PRO A 206 13.94 -4.75 -28.14
N SER A 207 13.94 -3.43 -28.31
CA SER A 207 14.42 -2.48 -27.31
C SER A 207 13.26 -1.73 -26.70
N TRP A 208 13.18 -1.74 -25.36
CA TRP A 208 12.13 -1.05 -24.58
C TRP A 208 12.76 -0.15 -23.52
N ARG A 209 12.05 0.91 -23.15
CA ARG A 209 12.49 1.90 -22.16
C ARG A 209 11.51 1.94 -21.00
N VAL A 210 12.00 1.61 -19.80
CA VAL A 210 11.24 1.66 -18.55
C VAL A 210 11.72 2.85 -17.75
N LEU A 211 10.83 3.79 -17.45
CA LEU A 211 11.08 4.84 -16.47
C LEU A 211 10.63 4.36 -15.10
N VAL A 212 11.48 4.46 -14.08
CA VAL A 212 11.13 4.14 -12.69
C VAL A 212 11.36 5.37 -11.82
N ILE A 213 10.29 5.83 -11.18
CA ILE A 213 10.22 7.09 -10.44
C ILE A 213 10.19 6.82 -8.94
N ASP A 214 11.07 7.47 -8.18
CA ASP A 214 11.23 7.34 -6.71
C ASP A 214 11.41 5.87 -6.23
N ASP A 215 12.01 5.00 -7.05
CA ASP A 215 12.28 3.61 -6.67
C ASP A 215 13.50 2.99 -7.37
N GLU A 216 14.69 3.41 -6.94
CA GLU A 216 15.94 2.87 -7.49
C GLU A 216 16.10 1.36 -7.30
N ARG A 217 15.61 0.81 -6.18
CA ARG A 217 15.74 -0.62 -5.86
C ARG A 217 14.91 -1.48 -6.82
N LEU A 218 13.68 -1.05 -7.11
CA LEU A 218 12.83 -1.68 -8.10
C LEU A 218 13.40 -1.53 -9.52
N ALA A 219 13.96 -0.37 -9.85
CA ALA A 219 14.62 -0.14 -11.14
C ALA A 219 15.78 -1.11 -11.38
N ASP A 220 16.64 -1.30 -10.38
CA ASP A 220 17.78 -2.21 -10.49
C ASP A 220 17.33 -3.67 -10.56
N ARG A 221 16.36 -4.07 -9.74
CA ARG A 221 15.78 -5.43 -9.79
C ARG A 221 15.10 -5.73 -11.13
N ILE A 222 14.38 -4.77 -11.73
CA ILE A 222 13.78 -4.92 -13.07
C ILE A 222 14.88 -5.18 -14.11
N ARG A 223 15.98 -4.42 -14.07
CA ARG A 223 17.11 -4.58 -15.01
C ARG A 223 17.80 -5.92 -14.86
N GLU A 224 18.08 -6.35 -13.62
CA GLU A 224 18.68 -7.64 -13.29
C GLU A 224 17.84 -8.81 -13.83
N GLN A 225 16.54 -8.83 -13.49
CA GLN A 225 15.63 -9.92 -13.87
C GLN A 225 15.42 -9.95 -15.38
N TRP A 226 15.32 -8.79 -16.03
CA TRP A 226 15.26 -8.73 -17.49
C TRP A 226 16.53 -9.28 -18.14
N SER A 227 17.71 -8.89 -17.66
CA SER A 227 19.00 -9.37 -18.21
C SER A 227 19.22 -10.88 -18.09
N THR A 228 18.44 -11.56 -17.24
CA THR A 228 18.52 -13.01 -17.01
C THR A 228 17.44 -13.80 -17.76
N ARG A 229 16.27 -13.20 -18.02
CA ARG A 229 15.05 -13.94 -18.46
C ARG A 229 14.32 -13.33 -19.66
N GLY A 230 14.69 -12.12 -20.07
CA GLY A 230 14.01 -11.35 -21.09
C GLY A 230 14.54 -11.56 -22.51
N ASP A 231 13.67 -11.41 -23.50
CA ASP A 231 14.04 -11.39 -24.92
C ASP A 231 14.22 -9.95 -25.43
N GLY A 232 15.47 -9.57 -25.70
CA GLY A 232 15.83 -8.21 -26.12
C GLY A 232 16.34 -7.30 -25.00
N THR A 233 16.38 -6.00 -25.27
CA THR A 233 17.10 -5.00 -24.46
C THR A 233 16.17 -4.08 -23.69
N LEU A 234 16.52 -3.78 -22.43
CA LEU A 234 15.71 -2.96 -21.53
C LEU A 234 16.52 -1.78 -20.96
N ASP A 235 16.25 -0.59 -21.47
CA ASP A 235 16.75 0.68 -20.95
C ASP A 235 15.93 1.06 -19.70
N VAL A 236 16.41 0.69 -18.51
CA VAL A 236 15.77 1.04 -17.23
C VAL A 236 16.36 2.33 -16.68
N VAL A 237 15.61 3.42 -16.86
CA VAL A 237 15.93 4.79 -16.44
C VAL A 237 15.37 5.07 -15.06
N LYS A 238 16.23 5.51 -14.14
CA LYS A 238 15.84 6.06 -12.83
C LYS A 238 15.53 7.56 -12.97
N ALA A 239 14.54 8.05 -12.21
CA ALA A 239 14.30 9.48 -12.03
C ALA A 239 13.65 9.77 -10.66
N SER A 240 13.73 11.00 -10.18
CA SER A 240 12.86 11.49 -9.09
C SER A 240 11.55 12.11 -9.62
N ARG A 241 10.55 12.28 -8.76
CA ARG A 241 9.33 13.06 -9.09
C ARG A 241 9.62 14.55 -9.36
N GLU A 242 10.70 15.09 -8.82
CA GLU A 242 11.17 16.44 -9.11
C GLU A 242 11.73 16.52 -10.54
N GLU A 243 12.64 15.63 -10.90
CA GLU A 243 13.13 15.49 -12.29
C GLU A 243 12.00 15.21 -13.29
N MET A 244 10.97 14.47 -12.89
CA MET A 244 9.80 14.23 -13.74
C MET A 244 9.02 15.52 -14.01
N ARG A 245 8.85 16.39 -13.00
CA ARG A 245 8.16 17.68 -13.14
C ARG A 245 8.99 18.67 -13.98
N GLU A 246 10.31 18.69 -13.82
CA GLU A 246 11.21 19.58 -14.57
C GLU A 246 11.52 19.10 -16.00
N ARG A 247 12.09 17.90 -16.11
CA ARG A 247 12.67 17.31 -17.33
C ARG A 247 11.62 16.52 -18.13
N GLY A 248 10.36 16.59 -17.74
CA GLY A 248 9.34 15.60 -18.11
C GLY A 248 9.19 15.30 -19.61
N ARG A 249 9.37 16.31 -20.48
CA ARG A 249 9.31 16.12 -21.93
C ARG A 249 10.36 15.13 -22.46
N SER A 250 11.56 15.07 -21.87
CA SER A 250 12.60 14.10 -22.25
C SER A 250 12.42 12.71 -21.63
N LEU A 251 11.66 12.60 -20.54
CA LEU A 251 11.34 11.32 -19.88
C LEU A 251 10.09 10.66 -20.48
N SER A 252 9.18 11.44 -21.06
CA SER A 252 7.92 10.99 -21.68
C SER A 252 8.06 10.02 -22.89
N SER A 253 9.28 9.67 -23.31
CA SER A 253 9.60 8.69 -24.36
C SER A 253 9.69 7.24 -23.86
N ALA A 254 9.50 7.00 -22.55
CA ALA A 254 9.42 5.67 -21.99
C ALA A 254 8.19 4.90 -22.50
N ASP A 255 8.38 3.59 -22.74
CA ASP A 255 7.31 2.68 -23.15
C ASP A 255 6.45 2.28 -21.95
N VAL A 256 7.09 2.12 -20.79
CA VAL A 256 6.47 1.79 -19.50
C VAL A 256 6.98 2.77 -18.45
N ILE A 257 6.10 3.23 -17.56
CA ILE A 257 6.41 4.13 -16.44
C ILE A 257 5.96 3.46 -15.15
N VAL A 258 6.90 3.24 -14.23
CA VAL A 258 6.65 2.76 -12.86
C VAL A 258 6.81 3.92 -11.90
N PHE A 259 5.80 4.20 -11.08
CA PHE A 259 5.75 5.42 -10.24
C PHE A 259 5.01 5.19 -8.92
N PRO A 260 5.17 6.09 -7.91
CA PRO A 260 4.42 6.01 -6.65
C PRO A 260 2.93 6.28 -6.88
N SER A 261 2.03 5.51 -6.25
CA SER A 261 0.58 5.67 -6.47
C SER A 261 0.05 7.07 -6.11
N LEU A 262 0.68 7.73 -5.14
CA LEU A 262 0.45 9.15 -4.78
C LEU A 262 0.60 10.11 -5.97
N ALA A 263 1.47 9.79 -6.93
CA ALA A 263 1.81 10.67 -8.05
C ALA A 263 0.85 10.53 -9.25
N ILE A 264 -0.17 9.67 -9.19
CA ILE A 264 -1.09 9.46 -10.34
C ILE A 264 -1.76 10.76 -10.82
N GLY A 265 -2.07 11.67 -9.90
CA GLY A 265 -2.63 12.99 -10.25
C GLY A 265 -1.67 13.85 -11.08
N ASP A 266 -0.36 13.78 -10.83
CA ASP A 266 0.65 14.44 -11.66
C ASP A 266 0.80 13.75 -13.03
N MET A 267 0.76 12.41 -13.07
CA MET A 267 0.85 11.64 -14.32
C MET A 267 -0.31 11.96 -15.27
N VAL A 268 -1.53 12.04 -14.73
CA VAL A 268 -2.74 12.38 -15.49
C VAL A 268 -2.68 13.84 -15.95
N ARG A 269 -2.37 14.79 -15.05
CA ARG A 269 -2.25 16.22 -15.38
C ARG A 269 -1.18 16.51 -16.43
N SER A 270 -0.09 15.75 -16.43
CA SER A 270 1.01 15.89 -17.39
C SER A 270 0.80 15.10 -18.68
N GLU A 271 -0.33 14.38 -18.80
CA GLU A 271 -0.65 13.42 -19.85
C GLU A 271 0.39 12.29 -20.06
N PHE A 272 1.20 11.97 -19.04
CA PHE A 272 2.32 11.03 -19.15
C PHE A 272 1.93 9.59 -19.48
N ILE A 273 0.74 9.18 -19.04
CA ILE A 273 0.25 7.81 -19.11
C ILE A 273 -1.04 7.73 -19.93
N VAL A 274 -1.34 6.55 -20.48
CA VAL A 274 -2.61 6.24 -21.18
C VAL A 274 -3.39 5.15 -20.45
N PRO A 275 -4.72 5.08 -20.62
CA PRO A 275 -5.51 3.93 -20.15
C PRO A 275 -5.01 2.62 -20.75
N PHE A 276 -5.17 1.54 -20.00
CA PHE A 276 -4.90 0.19 -20.48
C PHE A 276 -5.97 -0.28 -21.48
N PRO A 277 -5.60 -1.02 -22.53
CA PRO A 277 -6.58 -1.70 -23.39
C PRO A 277 -7.23 -2.88 -22.66
N ASP A 278 -8.56 -2.97 -22.72
CA ASP A 278 -9.41 -4.03 -22.13
C ASP A 278 -8.89 -5.46 -22.28
N LYS A 279 -8.21 -5.75 -23.41
CA LYS A 279 -7.69 -7.10 -23.69
C LYS A 279 -6.59 -7.50 -22.69
N THR A 280 -5.73 -6.58 -22.28
CA THR A 280 -4.63 -6.86 -21.35
C THR A 280 -5.13 -7.07 -19.92
N ILE A 281 -6.20 -6.38 -19.53
CA ILE A 281 -6.87 -6.59 -18.24
C ILE A 281 -7.51 -7.99 -18.14
N ARG A 282 -7.70 -8.67 -19.27
CA ARG A 282 -8.20 -10.05 -19.38
C ARG A 282 -7.09 -11.08 -19.66
N ASP A 283 -5.82 -10.71 -19.56
CA ASP A 283 -4.71 -11.64 -19.72
C ASP A 283 -4.58 -12.52 -18.46
N GLU A 284 -4.62 -13.84 -18.63
CA GLU A 284 -4.57 -14.79 -17.51
C GLU A 284 -3.22 -14.72 -16.76
N ASN A 285 -2.12 -14.37 -17.45
CA ASN A 285 -0.80 -14.23 -16.84
C ASN A 285 -0.71 -13.01 -15.90
N LEU A 286 -1.52 -11.97 -16.17
CA LEU A 286 -1.67 -10.81 -15.28
C LEU A 286 -2.43 -11.21 -14.00
N GLY A 287 -3.38 -12.14 -14.10
CA GLY A 287 -4.26 -12.53 -13.00
C GLY A 287 -4.97 -11.31 -12.38
N TRP A 288 -5.57 -10.45 -13.21
CA TRP A 288 -6.16 -9.17 -12.74
C TRP A 288 -7.20 -9.39 -11.64
N THR A 289 -8.04 -10.42 -11.76
CA THR A 289 -9.06 -10.77 -10.74
C THR A 289 -8.49 -11.21 -9.40
N ASP A 290 -7.21 -11.60 -9.34
CA ASP A 290 -6.56 -12.07 -8.11
C ASP A 290 -5.94 -10.90 -7.33
N LEU A 291 -5.76 -9.75 -7.99
CA LEU A 291 -5.31 -8.50 -7.37
C LEU A 291 -6.40 -7.99 -6.43
N PHE A 292 -5.96 -7.55 -5.25
CA PHE A 292 -6.82 -7.04 -4.20
C PHE A 292 -7.71 -5.88 -4.68
N ASP A 293 -9.01 -5.97 -4.42
CA ASP A 293 -10.05 -5.03 -4.86
C ASP A 293 -9.71 -3.57 -4.52
N THR A 294 -9.18 -3.36 -3.31
CA THR A 294 -8.72 -2.05 -2.82
C THR A 294 -7.61 -1.44 -3.71
N LEU A 295 -6.71 -2.27 -4.27
CA LEU A 295 -5.66 -1.80 -5.19
C LEU A 295 -6.22 -1.54 -6.59
N ARG A 296 -7.13 -2.41 -7.08
CA ARG A 296 -7.77 -2.28 -8.39
C ARG A 296 -8.60 -0.99 -8.48
N HIS A 297 -9.58 -0.85 -7.60
CA HIS A 297 -10.54 0.25 -7.63
C HIS A 297 -10.01 1.52 -6.97
N GLY A 298 -9.07 1.40 -6.01
CA GLY A 298 -8.58 2.52 -5.22
C GLY A 298 -7.26 3.15 -5.69
N GLU A 299 -6.33 2.37 -6.27
CA GLU A 299 -5.03 2.89 -6.76
C GLU A 299 -4.90 2.88 -8.29
N ALA A 300 -5.40 1.83 -8.97
CA ALA A 300 -5.19 1.60 -10.40
C ALA A 300 -6.25 2.21 -11.34
N GLU A 301 -7.50 2.35 -10.87
CA GLU A 301 -8.60 2.93 -11.65
C GLU A 301 -8.74 4.44 -11.48
N TRP A 302 -9.15 5.12 -12.57
CA TRP A 302 -9.40 6.56 -12.67
C TRP A 302 -10.38 6.80 -13.82
N ASP A 303 -11.40 7.66 -13.63
CA ASP A 303 -12.54 7.81 -14.55
C ASP A 303 -13.11 6.44 -15.01
N ARG A 304 -13.26 5.53 -14.04
CA ARG A 304 -13.76 4.14 -14.23
C ARG A 304 -13.00 3.35 -15.30
N ARG A 305 -11.73 3.71 -15.56
CA ARG A 305 -10.81 3.06 -16.49
C ARG A 305 -9.51 2.72 -15.77
N VAL A 306 -8.89 1.59 -16.12
CA VAL A 306 -7.57 1.21 -15.56
C VAL A 306 -6.49 2.08 -16.22
N LEU A 307 -5.75 2.87 -15.44
CA LEU A 307 -4.61 3.65 -15.94
C LEU A 307 -3.26 2.97 -15.66
N ALA A 308 -3.20 2.08 -14.67
CA ALA A 308 -1.98 1.40 -14.26
C ALA A 308 -2.28 0.00 -13.71
N ILE A 309 -1.26 -0.85 -13.65
CA ILE A 309 -1.29 -2.10 -12.88
C ILE A 309 -0.65 -1.85 -11.51
N PRO A 310 -1.28 -2.26 -10.39
CA PRO A 310 -0.68 -2.14 -9.08
C PRO A 310 0.36 -3.24 -8.85
N PHE A 311 1.58 -2.83 -8.54
CA PHE A 311 2.68 -3.72 -8.15
C PHE A 311 2.64 -4.05 -6.64
N GLY A 312 1.64 -3.52 -5.92
CA GLY A 312 1.47 -3.67 -4.47
C GLY A 312 1.62 -2.34 -3.73
N SER A 313 1.07 -2.28 -2.51
CA SER A 313 1.04 -1.06 -1.68
C SER A 313 1.32 -1.38 -0.22
N ALA A 314 2.44 -0.88 0.30
CA ALA A 314 2.84 -1.11 1.69
C ALA A 314 1.91 -0.33 2.64
N THR A 315 1.17 -1.06 3.47
CA THR A 315 0.05 -0.52 4.24
C THR A 315 0.35 -0.60 5.74
N PRO A 316 0.06 0.46 6.53
CA PRO A 316 0.24 0.41 7.98
C PRO A 316 -0.60 -0.69 8.63
N LEU A 317 0.06 -1.53 9.43
CA LEU A 317 -0.57 -2.50 10.34
C LEU A 317 -0.16 -2.16 11.78
N LEU A 318 -0.95 -2.61 12.74
CA LEU A 318 -0.71 -2.40 14.17
C LEU A 318 0.00 -3.63 14.76
N TRP A 319 1.25 -3.44 15.18
CA TRP A 319 2.09 -4.45 15.80
C TRP A 319 2.11 -4.24 17.32
N TYR A 320 2.12 -5.31 18.11
CA TYR A 320 2.07 -5.24 19.57
C TYR A 320 2.75 -6.44 20.23
N ARG A 321 3.15 -6.28 21.49
CA ARG A 321 3.74 -7.35 22.32
C ARG A 321 2.64 -8.24 22.92
N ARG A 322 2.24 -9.29 22.20
CA ARG A 322 1.16 -10.24 22.57
C ARG A 322 1.30 -10.75 24.01
N ASP A 323 2.52 -10.99 24.48
CA ASP A 323 2.76 -11.48 25.84
C ASP A 323 2.24 -10.57 26.95
N LEU A 324 2.18 -9.25 26.72
CA LEU A 324 1.62 -8.26 27.64
C LEU A 324 0.08 -8.22 27.60
N TRP A 325 -0.53 -8.53 26.45
CA TRP A 325 -1.97 -8.34 26.21
C TRP A 325 -2.83 -9.59 26.50
N LYS A 326 -2.29 -10.58 27.22
CA LYS A 326 -2.97 -11.86 27.50
C LYS A 326 -4.29 -11.73 28.25
N GLU A 327 -4.43 -10.71 29.10
CA GLU A 327 -5.65 -10.50 29.93
C GLU A 327 -6.71 -9.63 29.22
N GLU A 328 -6.30 -8.56 28.54
CA GLU A 328 -7.23 -7.64 27.84
C GLU A 328 -7.58 -8.10 26.42
N GLY A 329 -6.80 -9.01 25.84
CA GLY A 329 -7.01 -9.57 24.51
C GLY A 329 -6.92 -8.54 23.39
N THR A 330 -7.54 -8.85 22.26
CA THR A 330 -7.52 -8.01 21.05
C THR A 330 -8.69 -7.02 20.94
N ALA A 331 -9.62 -7.00 21.91
CA ALA A 331 -10.75 -6.08 21.93
C ALA A 331 -10.32 -4.59 21.98
N ALA A 332 -9.18 -4.31 22.63
CA ALA A 332 -8.55 -2.99 22.61
C ALA A 332 -8.13 -2.51 21.21
N PHE A 333 -8.05 -3.39 20.20
CA PHE A 333 -7.70 -3.08 18.82
C PHE A 333 -8.94 -3.05 17.89
N GLU A 334 -10.16 -3.06 18.45
CA GLU A 334 -11.40 -2.93 17.68
C GLU A 334 -11.59 -1.50 17.15
N THR A 335 -11.40 -0.49 18.00
CA THR A 335 -11.63 0.93 17.70
C THR A 335 -10.52 1.83 18.21
N TRP A 336 -10.33 3.00 17.58
CA TRP A 336 -9.34 4.00 18.03
C TRP A 336 -9.61 4.49 19.46
N ASP A 337 -10.89 4.65 19.83
CA ASP A 337 -11.34 4.93 21.20
C ASP A 337 -10.83 3.89 22.20
N ALA A 338 -11.11 2.60 21.95
CA ALA A 338 -10.69 1.50 22.81
C ALA A 338 -9.16 1.38 22.88
N PHE A 339 -8.48 1.66 21.77
CA PHE A 339 -7.02 1.63 21.67
C PHE A 339 -6.38 2.74 22.51
N GLY A 340 -6.81 4.00 22.34
CA GLY A 340 -6.33 5.13 23.12
C GLY A 340 -6.57 4.96 24.62
N ALA A 341 -7.77 4.50 25.00
CA ALA A 341 -8.11 4.19 26.39
C ALA A 341 -7.23 3.07 26.98
N ALA A 342 -6.86 2.06 26.19
CA ALA A 342 -5.97 0.99 26.63
C ALA A 342 -4.51 1.47 26.73
N MET A 343 -4.02 2.24 25.77
CA MET A 343 -2.69 2.87 25.80
C MET A 343 -2.50 3.76 27.04
N ALA A 344 -3.54 4.50 27.45
CA ALA A 344 -3.55 5.28 28.69
C ALA A 344 -3.40 4.38 29.94
N ARG A 345 -4.29 3.39 30.14
CA ARG A 345 -4.22 2.44 31.27
C ARG A 345 -2.85 1.74 31.36
N TRP A 346 -2.30 1.35 30.21
CA TRP A 346 -0.98 0.73 30.16
C TRP A 346 0.14 1.67 30.60
N LYS A 347 0.13 2.94 30.19
CA LYS A 347 1.15 3.91 30.61
C LYS A 347 1.15 4.16 32.12
N GLU A 348 -0.02 4.09 32.76
CA GLU A 348 -0.16 4.25 34.21
C GLU A 348 0.44 3.07 34.99
N ARG A 349 0.13 1.83 34.56
CA ARG A 349 0.67 0.59 35.15
C ARG A 349 2.15 0.38 34.86
N GLU A 350 2.52 0.45 33.58
CA GLU A 350 3.76 -0.10 33.02
C GLU A 350 4.70 1.04 32.56
N ARG A 351 5.15 1.84 33.54
CA ARG A 351 5.94 3.06 33.30
C ARG A 351 7.29 2.83 32.61
N ALA A 352 7.73 1.58 32.47
CA ALA A 352 8.96 1.18 31.80
C ALA A 352 9.01 1.58 30.31
N PHE A 353 7.86 1.64 29.63
CA PHE A 353 7.80 2.03 28.21
C PHE A 353 7.73 3.56 28.07
N PRO A 354 8.71 4.23 27.42
CA PRO A 354 8.66 5.68 27.22
C PRO A 354 7.49 6.10 26.30
N ILE A 355 7.19 5.31 25.27
CA ILE A 355 6.11 5.56 24.30
C ILE A 355 5.04 4.47 24.46
N ALA A 356 3.75 4.79 24.38
CA ALA A 356 2.69 3.78 24.39
C ALA A 356 2.59 3.07 23.04
N CYS A 357 2.18 3.78 21.99
CA CYS A 357 2.29 3.34 20.60
C CYS A 357 3.33 4.19 19.86
N ALA A 358 4.29 3.55 19.20
CA ALA A 358 5.18 4.24 18.27
C ALA A 358 4.50 4.32 16.90
N GLU A 359 3.98 5.51 16.57
CA GLU A 359 3.32 5.81 15.29
C GLU A 359 4.27 6.60 14.37
N PRO A 360 4.19 6.46 13.04
CA PRO A 360 5.07 7.16 12.11
C PRO A 360 4.59 8.61 11.94
N LEU A 361 5.14 9.55 12.72
CA LEU A 361 4.81 10.98 12.66
C LEU A 361 5.96 11.86 12.17
N GLY A 362 7.03 11.24 11.67
CA GLY A 362 8.16 11.93 11.02
C GLY A 362 7.76 12.65 9.72
N ARG A 363 8.72 13.40 9.18
CA ARG A 363 8.56 14.14 7.91
C ARG A 363 8.09 13.23 6.78
N GLY A 364 6.95 13.54 6.18
CA GLY A 364 6.29 12.75 5.14
C GLY A 364 5.25 11.74 5.65
N TRP A 365 5.06 11.61 6.98
CA TRP A 365 4.24 10.56 7.59
C TRP A 365 3.13 11.05 8.54
N GLY A 366 3.32 12.15 9.28
CA GLY A 366 2.34 12.64 10.24
C GLY A 366 0.95 12.87 9.64
N GLY A 367 0.88 13.51 8.48
CA GLY A 367 -0.35 13.72 7.74
C GLY A 367 -0.98 12.43 7.23
N LEU A 368 -0.18 11.45 6.79
CA LEU A 368 -0.68 10.13 6.39
C LEU A 368 -1.25 9.36 7.59
N MET A 369 -0.60 9.41 8.76
CA MET A 369 -1.09 8.75 9.96
C MET A 369 -2.40 9.38 10.46
N LEU A 370 -2.53 10.70 10.36
CA LEU A 370 -3.81 11.39 10.60
C LEU A 370 -4.90 10.93 9.62
N LEU A 371 -4.62 10.84 8.33
CA LEU A 371 -5.58 10.32 7.35
C LEU A 371 -6.00 8.87 7.67
N ALA A 372 -5.05 8.01 8.09
CA ALA A 372 -5.34 6.62 8.46
C ALA A 372 -6.23 6.49 9.71
N ARG A 373 -6.07 7.36 10.71
CA ARG A 373 -6.96 7.44 11.88
C ARG A 373 -8.33 8.00 11.51
N ALA A 374 -8.36 9.14 10.82
CA ALA A 374 -9.60 9.83 10.43
C ALA A 374 -10.46 9.03 9.44
N ALA A 375 -9.88 8.11 8.66
CA ALA A 375 -10.57 7.32 7.65
C ALA A 375 -11.85 6.63 8.17
N ALA A 376 -11.80 6.02 9.36
CA ALA A 376 -12.94 5.32 9.94
C ALA A 376 -14.05 6.26 10.45
N TYR A 377 -13.71 7.50 10.79
CA TYR A 377 -14.67 8.54 11.21
C TYR A 377 -15.28 9.29 10.01
N ALA A 378 -14.50 9.50 8.95
CA ALA A 378 -14.87 10.29 7.77
C ALA A 378 -15.54 9.47 6.65
N HIS A 379 -15.30 8.16 6.57
CA HIS A 379 -15.96 7.28 5.61
C HIS A 379 -17.42 7.04 6.00
N HIS A 380 -18.34 7.43 5.12
CA HIS A 380 -19.78 7.34 5.33
C HIS A 380 -20.47 6.92 4.03
N ARG A 381 -21.41 5.96 4.08
CA ARG A 381 -21.97 5.30 2.89
C ARG A 381 -22.66 6.26 1.91
N SER A 382 -23.08 7.45 2.35
CA SER A 382 -23.70 8.49 1.51
C SER A 382 -22.71 9.47 0.86
N TYR A 383 -21.41 9.41 1.17
CA TYR A 383 -20.40 10.37 0.67
C TYR A 383 -19.22 9.66 0.01
N LEU A 384 -19.04 9.93 -1.29
CA LEU A 384 -17.91 9.43 -2.08
C LEU A 384 -16.60 10.19 -1.81
N SER A 385 -16.63 11.24 -0.99
CA SER A 385 -15.54 12.23 -0.85
C SER A 385 -15.29 12.61 0.61
N ALA A 386 -14.09 12.32 1.13
CA ALA A 386 -13.71 12.63 2.52
C ALA A 386 -12.63 13.71 2.67
N LEU A 387 -11.90 14.08 1.60
CA LEU A 387 -10.78 15.04 1.66
C LEU A 387 -11.15 16.42 1.11
N PHE A 388 -11.89 16.46 0.00
CA PHE A 388 -12.43 17.68 -0.59
C PHE A 388 -13.91 17.48 -0.91
N HIS A 389 -14.66 18.57 -1.02
CA HIS A 389 -16.00 18.57 -1.58
C HIS A 389 -15.92 18.59 -3.13
N PRO A 390 -16.64 17.68 -3.85
CA PRO A 390 -16.34 17.36 -5.25
C PRO A 390 -16.82 18.39 -6.28
N ASP A 391 -17.56 19.41 -5.85
CA ASP A 391 -18.17 20.43 -6.72
C ASP A 391 -17.42 21.78 -6.71
N ASP A 392 -16.63 22.05 -5.67
CA ASP A 392 -15.91 23.32 -5.43
C ASP A 392 -14.44 23.14 -5.00
N MET A 393 -13.98 21.91 -4.74
CA MET A 393 -12.68 21.61 -4.14
C MET A 393 -12.45 22.28 -2.77
N ARG A 394 -13.50 22.54 -1.99
CA ARG A 394 -13.32 22.98 -0.59
C ARG A 394 -12.78 21.81 0.24
N PRO A 395 -11.68 21.97 1.00
CA PRO A 395 -11.17 20.96 1.92
C PRO A 395 -12.22 20.53 2.96
N LEU A 396 -11.99 19.35 3.54
CA LEU A 396 -12.81 18.75 4.60
C LEU A 396 -11.97 18.33 5.82
N ILE A 397 -10.65 18.54 5.76
CA ILE A 397 -9.65 18.12 6.76
C ILE A 397 -9.70 18.92 8.07
N ASP A 398 -10.46 20.00 8.12
CA ASP A 398 -10.81 20.79 9.29
C ASP A 398 -12.13 20.33 9.94
N GLY A 399 -12.82 19.34 9.35
CA GLY A 399 -14.07 18.79 9.87
C GLY A 399 -13.88 17.87 11.09
N PRO A 400 -14.95 17.63 11.89
CA PRO A 400 -14.89 16.86 13.13
C PRO A 400 -14.20 15.47 13.08
N PRO A 401 -14.27 14.68 11.98
CA PRO A 401 -13.51 13.43 11.87
C PRO A 401 -11.99 13.59 12.01
N PHE A 402 -11.43 14.66 11.46
CA PHE A 402 -9.99 14.90 11.44
C PHE A 402 -9.53 15.60 12.71
N VAL A 403 -10.32 16.55 13.23
CA VAL A 403 -10.09 17.18 14.53
C VAL A 403 -10.01 16.11 15.63
N ARG A 404 -11.03 15.23 15.71
CA ARG A 404 -11.07 14.12 16.65
C ARG A 404 -9.87 13.17 16.50
N ALA A 405 -9.57 12.75 15.28
CA ALA A 405 -8.44 11.85 15.02
C ALA A 405 -7.08 12.45 15.40
N LEU A 406 -6.95 13.79 15.34
CA LEU A 406 -5.74 14.51 15.76
C LEU A 406 -5.68 14.72 17.28
N ASP A 407 -6.81 15.00 17.94
CA ASP A 407 -6.89 15.01 19.41
C ASP A 407 -6.52 13.63 19.99
N GLU A 408 -7.07 12.55 19.43
CA GLU A 408 -6.76 11.16 19.81
C GLU A 408 -5.32 10.72 19.48
N LEU A 409 -4.66 11.40 18.54
CA LEU A 409 -3.26 11.17 18.20
C LEU A 409 -2.35 11.92 19.19
N ALA A 410 -2.63 13.20 19.44
CA ALA A 410 -1.83 14.03 20.34
C ALA A 410 -1.99 13.63 21.82
N ALA A 411 -3.12 13.02 22.19
CA ALA A 411 -3.34 12.43 23.52
C ALA A 411 -2.61 11.08 23.72
N MET A 412 -2.02 10.48 22.68
CA MET A 412 -1.31 9.21 22.80
C MET A 412 -0.08 9.35 23.72
N PRO A 413 0.07 8.56 24.80
CA PRO A 413 1.15 8.80 25.76
C PRO A 413 2.55 8.62 25.15
N GLY A 414 3.27 9.73 24.99
CA GLY A 414 4.58 9.79 24.34
C GLY A 414 4.57 10.19 22.86
N ALA A 415 3.44 10.65 22.30
CA ALA A 415 3.29 11.04 20.89
C ALA A 415 4.41 11.95 20.35
N ALA A 416 4.90 12.90 21.16
CA ALA A 416 6.01 13.78 20.79
C ALA A 416 7.31 13.05 20.41
N ALA A 417 7.58 11.86 20.97
CA ALA A 417 8.73 11.04 20.59
C ALA A 417 8.55 10.31 19.23
N SER A 418 7.31 10.21 18.75
CA SER A 418 6.96 9.62 17.45
C SER A 418 7.16 10.59 16.27
N LEU A 419 7.41 11.88 16.54
CA LEU A 419 7.73 12.90 15.53
C LEU A 419 9.06 12.66 14.78
N GLU A 420 9.87 11.70 15.25
CA GLU A 420 11.10 11.24 14.58
C GLU A 420 10.94 9.85 13.93
N CYS A 421 9.74 9.26 13.95
CA CYS A 421 9.50 7.91 13.45
C CYS A 421 9.02 7.87 11.99
N ASP A 422 9.68 7.03 11.19
CA ASP A 422 9.16 6.41 9.98
C ASP A 422 8.54 5.01 10.29
N PRO A 423 7.83 4.36 9.35
CA PRO A 423 7.17 3.07 9.60
C PRO A 423 8.10 1.92 10.02
N ARG A 424 9.41 2.02 9.78
CA ARG A 424 10.41 1.01 10.18
C ARG A 424 10.87 1.29 11.62
N THR A 425 11.30 2.52 11.88
CA THR A 425 11.79 2.96 13.20
C THR A 425 10.71 2.96 14.29
N ALA A 426 9.43 3.07 13.89
CA ALA A 426 8.29 2.75 14.73
C ALA A 426 8.33 1.28 15.22
N LEU A 427 8.50 0.31 14.31
CA LEU A 427 8.64 -1.11 14.70
C LEU A 427 9.96 -1.40 15.42
N ASP A 428 11.03 -0.69 15.09
CA ASP A 428 12.32 -0.83 15.80
C ASP A 428 12.20 -0.34 17.26
N ALA A 429 11.31 0.63 17.54
CA ALA A 429 10.98 1.03 18.91
C ALA A 429 10.21 -0.06 19.68
N LEU A 430 9.26 -0.75 19.03
CA LEU A 430 8.57 -1.92 19.61
C LEU A 430 9.54 -3.07 19.88
N ALA A 431 10.35 -3.44 18.88
CA ALA A 431 11.34 -4.51 18.97
C ALA A 431 12.39 -4.22 20.06
N SER A 432 12.81 -2.97 20.22
CA SER A 432 13.76 -2.54 21.26
C SER A 432 13.10 -2.27 22.63
N ASN A 433 11.86 -2.72 22.85
CA ASN A 433 11.10 -2.56 24.10
C ASN A 433 10.94 -1.08 24.56
N ARG A 434 10.87 -0.14 23.61
CA ARG A 434 10.59 1.29 23.86
C ARG A 434 9.12 1.66 23.67
N SER A 435 8.32 0.79 23.05
CA SER A 435 6.86 0.91 23.00
C SER A 435 6.15 -0.42 23.22
N LEU A 436 4.87 -0.36 23.59
CA LEU A 436 3.98 -1.51 23.80
C LEU A 436 3.38 -2.01 22.48
N ALA A 437 3.15 -1.04 21.58
CA ALA A 437 2.67 -1.22 20.23
C ALA A 437 3.42 -0.29 19.26
N ALA A 438 3.30 -0.54 17.96
CA ALA A 438 3.78 0.34 16.90
C ALA A 438 2.95 0.19 15.62
N ILE A 439 2.91 1.24 14.80
CA ILE A 439 2.26 1.22 13.49
C ILE A 439 3.33 1.29 12.40
N GLY A 440 3.32 0.33 11.46
CA GLY A 440 4.27 0.33 10.34
C GLY A 440 4.48 -1.04 9.68
N TRP A 441 5.66 -1.20 9.07
CA TRP A 441 6.12 -2.43 8.42
C TRP A 441 7.65 -2.42 8.30
N TRP A 442 8.26 -3.61 8.21
CA TRP A 442 9.64 -3.78 7.75
C TRP A 442 9.66 -4.07 6.24
N ASP A 443 10.78 -3.76 5.58
CA ASP A 443 11.05 -4.10 4.19
C ASP A 443 12.14 -5.18 4.06
N ALA A 444 12.30 -5.76 2.87
CA ALA A 444 13.27 -6.83 2.59
C ALA A 444 14.74 -6.48 2.89
N ARG A 445 15.09 -5.19 3.08
CA ARG A 445 16.42 -4.74 3.53
C ARG A 445 16.42 -4.05 4.91
N SER A 446 15.33 -4.11 5.67
CA SER A 446 15.31 -3.62 7.05
C SER A 446 16.27 -4.45 7.91
N GLU A 447 17.27 -3.79 8.49
CA GLU A 447 18.24 -4.42 9.39
C GLU A 447 17.55 -5.06 10.60
N ARG A 448 18.22 -5.98 11.29
CA ARG A 448 17.65 -6.64 12.46
C ARG A 448 17.69 -5.69 13.66
N PRO A 449 16.55 -5.22 14.20
CA PRO A 449 16.55 -4.43 15.43
C PRO A 449 16.97 -5.28 16.64
N SER A 450 17.18 -4.65 17.79
CA SER A 450 17.55 -5.31 19.05
C SER A 450 16.38 -6.08 19.70
N LEU A 451 15.75 -6.97 18.93
CA LEU A 451 14.62 -7.81 19.31
C LEU A 451 15.05 -8.93 20.30
N PRO A 452 14.52 -8.96 21.53
CA PRO A 452 14.76 -10.06 22.47
C PRO A 452 14.28 -11.40 21.90
N ALA A 453 15.02 -12.49 22.15
CA ALA A 453 14.66 -13.83 21.68
C ALA A 453 13.34 -14.37 22.29
N THR A 454 12.82 -13.72 23.33
CA THR A 454 11.57 -14.04 24.03
C THR A 454 10.41 -13.09 23.68
N ALA A 455 10.58 -12.14 22.75
CA ALA A 455 9.57 -11.15 22.42
C ALA A 455 8.45 -11.75 21.55
N ASP A 456 7.33 -12.12 22.17
CA ASP A 456 6.08 -12.52 21.51
C ASP A 456 5.41 -11.29 20.88
N ILE A 457 5.80 -10.98 19.64
CA ILE A 457 5.16 -9.95 18.82
C ILE A 457 3.99 -10.57 18.04
N ALA A 458 2.90 -9.83 17.94
CA ALA A 458 1.79 -10.10 17.03
C ALA A 458 1.44 -8.84 16.23
N VAL A 459 0.62 -9.01 15.20
CA VAL A 459 0.18 -7.94 14.32
C VAL A 459 -1.28 -8.11 13.94
N VAL A 460 -2.00 -6.99 13.88
CA VAL A 460 -3.41 -6.90 13.52
C VAL A 460 -3.62 -5.72 12.56
N ARG A 461 -4.81 -5.67 11.98
CA ARG A 461 -5.30 -4.50 11.21
C ARG A 461 -5.33 -3.26 12.12
N LEU A 462 -5.28 -2.06 11.52
CA LEU A 462 -5.54 -0.83 12.27
C LEU A 462 -6.94 -0.87 12.93
N PRO A 463 -7.14 -0.18 14.06
CA PRO A 463 -8.46 -0.01 14.66
C PRO A 463 -9.46 0.67 13.73
N GLY A 464 -10.76 0.43 13.96
CA GLY A 464 -11.87 1.06 13.25
C GLY A 464 -12.56 2.15 14.07
N ALA A 465 -13.81 2.43 13.71
CA ALA A 465 -14.71 3.28 14.49
C ALA A 465 -16.14 2.71 14.45
N ARG A 466 -16.85 2.80 15.58
CA ARG A 466 -18.31 2.52 15.67
C ARG A 466 -19.16 3.73 15.29
N LEU A 467 -18.56 4.92 15.26
CA LEU A 467 -19.20 6.18 14.89
C LEU A 467 -18.73 6.63 13.51
N SER A 468 -19.63 7.22 12.73
CA SER A 468 -19.33 7.93 11.49
C SER A 468 -19.95 9.33 11.53
N PHE A 469 -19.28 10.32 10.95
CA PHE A 469 -19.80 11.69 10.91
C PHE A 469 -20.64 11.94 9.65
N ASP A 470 -21.93 12.20 9.81
CA ASP A 470 -22.75 12.72 8.73
C ASP A 470 -22.52 14.24 8.58
N ARG A 471 -21.81 14.59 7.51
CA ARG A 471 -21.47 15.97 7.11
C ARG A 471 -22.69 16.85 6.73
N GLN A 472 -23.82 16.27 6.28
CA GLN A 472 -25.05 17.02 5.99
C GLN A 472 -25.86 17.28 7.28
N ARG A 473 -25.90 16.30 8.19
CA ARG A 473 -26.54 16.44 9.51
C ARG A 473 -25.68 17.19 10.53
N GLN A 474 -24.37 17.32 10.28
CA GLN A 474 -23.35 17.78 11.24
C GLN A 474 -23.40 17.00 12.57
N ALA A 475 -23.60 15.68 12.46
CA ALA A 475 -23.83 14.78 13.59
C ALA A 475 -22.96 13.53 13.51
N TRP A 476 -22.71 12.90 14.66
CA TRP A 476 -22.14 11.56 14.74
C TRP A 476 -23.29 10.55 14.82
N ASP A 477 -23.35 9.64 13.86
CA ASP A 477 -24.32 8.55 13.82
C ASP A 477 -23.60 7.20 14.09
N GLU A 478 -24.24 6.30 14.85
CA GLU A 478 -23.69 4.97 15.19
C GLU A 478 -23.92 3.96 14.07
N ARG A 479 -22.90 3.13 13.80
CA ARG A 479 -22.90 2.14 12.71
C ARG A 479 -23.68 0.89 13.13
N PRO A 480 -24.75 0.50 12.41
CA PRO A 480 -25.56 -0.67 12.77
C PRO A 480 -24.80 -1.99 12.66
N ASP A 481 -23.77 -2.04 11.82
CA ASP A 481 -22.91 -3.21 11.58
C ASP A 481 -21.76 -3.34 12.60
N GLY A 482 -21.66 -2.42 13.58
CA GLY A 482 -20.54 -2.34 14.53
C GLY A 482 -19.35 -1.53 13.98
N ALA A 483 -18.14 -1.84 14.45
CA ALA A 483 -16.93 -1.09 14.10
C ALA A 483 -16.49 -1.32 12.65
N GLU A 484 -16.59 -0.30 11.80
CA GLU A 484 -16.03 -0.33 10.44
C GLU A 484 -14.55 0.05 10.50
N ARG A 485 -13.69 -0.77 9.90
CA ARG A 485 -12.29 -0.45 9.62
C ARG A 485 -12.18 0.10 8.21
N VAL A 486 -11.36 1.13 8.01
CA VAL A 486 -11.21 1.80 6.72
C VAL A 486 -9.72 1.93 6.42
N SER A 487 -9.27 1.37 5.30
CA SER A 487 -7.86 1.28 4.95
C SER A 487 -7.38 2.58 4.28
N LEU A 488 -6.26 3.19 4.72
CA LEU A 488 -5.59 4.24 3.93
C LEU A 488 -4.82 3.60 2.77
N ILE A 489 -4.94 4.17 1.56
CA ILE A 489 -4.25 3.70 0.34
C ILE A 489 -3.81 4.88 -0.55
N GLY A 490 -3.12 4.57 -1.66
CA GLY A 490 -2.77 5.54 -2.70
C GLY A 490 -1.64 6.49 -2.29
N PHE A 491 -0.79 6.09 -1.34
CA PHE A 491 0.33 6.89 -0.83
C PHE A 491 1.69 6.20 -1.02
N SER A 492 1.80 4.91 -0.71
CA SER A 492 3.05 4.15 -0.72
C SER A 492 3.29 3.37 -2.01
N GLY A 493 2.26 2.71 -2.55
CA GLY A 493 2.38 1.69 -3.58
C GLY A 493 3.08 2.09 -4.88
N ARG A 494 3.32 1.08 -5.72
CA ARG A 494 3.91 1.26 -7.05
C ARG A 494 2.91 0.90 -8.12
N LEU A 495 2.78 1.78 -9.11
CA LEU A 495 1.89 1.65 -10.26
C LEU A 495 2.73 1.57 -11.54
N GLY A 496 2.49 0.56 -12.36
CA GLY A 496 3.08 0.44 -13.70
C GLY A 496 2.08 0.80 -14.79
N ALA A 497 2.36 1.83 -15.58
CA ALA A 497 1.49 2.33 -16.65
C ALA A 497 2.19 2.38 -18.02
N ILE A 498 1.39 2.39 -19.08
CA ILE A 498 1.87 2.57 -20.45
C ILE A 498 2.16 4.06 -20.68
N GLY A 499 3.36 4.37 -21.17
CA GLY A 499 3.77 5.75 -21.47
C GLY A 499 3.05 6.31 -22.70
N ARG A 500 2.66 7.59 -22.66
CA ARG A 500 1.92 8.29 -23.71
C ARG A 500 2.58 8.30 -25.09
N LYS A 501 3.91 8.12 -25.14
CA LYS A 501 4.71 8.04 -26.38
C LYS A 501 5.41 6.68 -26.54
N ALA A 502 4.88 5.63 -25.90
CA ALA A 502 5.34 4.25 -26.11
C ALA A 502 5.34 3.90 -27.60
N ARG A 503 6.39 3.20 -28.06
CA ARG A 503 6.50 2.81 -29.49
C ARG A 503 5.47 1.75 -29.89
N SER A 504 4.91 1.02 -28.94
CA SER A 504 3.82 0.07 -29.15
C SER A 504 3.08 -0.19 -27.84
N GLU A 505 1.85 0.31 -27.72
CA GLU A 505 0.97 0.09 -26.56
C GLU A 505 0.87 -1.40 -26.20
N ARG A 506 0.75 -2.28 -27.20
CA ARG A 506 0.72 -3.74 -27.02
C ARG A 506 2.03 -4.29 -26.45
N ALA A 507 3.19 -3.74 -26.84
CA ALA A 507 4.47 -4.20 -26.28
C ALA A 507 4.63 -3.74 -24.83
N SER A 508 4.31 -2.48 -24.52
CA SER A 508 4.28 -1.95 -23.15
C SER A 508 3.33 -2.73 -22.25
N ALA A 509 2.14 -3.06 -22.77
CA ALA A 509 1.14 -3.85 -22.08
C ALA A 509 1.68 -5.25 -21.75
N ASN A 510 2.27 -5.95 -22.72
CA ASN A 510 2.88 -7.27 -22.51
C ASN A 510 4.05 -7.22 -21.50
N LEU A 511 4.90 -6.18 -21.55
CA LEU A 511 5.97 -5.97 -20.56
C LEU A 511 5.39 -5.72 -19.15
N LEU A 512 4.29 -4.99 -19.03
CA LEU A 512 3.60 -4.79 -17.75
C LEU A 512 2.92 -6.06 -17.23
N VAL A 513 2.43 -6.94 -18.11
CA VAL A 513 1.99 -8.30 -17.74
C VAL A 513 3.16 -9.14 -17.21
N TRP A 514 4.35 -9.06 -17.82
CA TRP A 514 5.54 -9.74 -17.31
C TRP A 514 5.99 -9.20 -15.94
N LEU A 515 6.03 -7.88 -15.77
CA LEU A 515 6.45 -7.21 -14.52
C LEU A 515 5.50 -7.50 -13.34
N ALA A 516 4.19 -7.51 -13.58
CA ALA A 516 3.16 -7.58 -12.53
C ALA A 516 2.41 -8.93 -12.47
N GLY A 517 2.69 -9.84 -13.39
CA GLY A 517 2.00 -11.13 -13.52
C GLY A 517 2.22 -12.10 -12.36
N VAL A 518 1.42 -13.16 -12.34
CA VAL A 518 1.37 -14.17 -11.26
C VAL A 518 2.75 -14.82 -11.04
N GLU A 519 3.48 -15.08 -12.12
CA GLU A 519 4.75 -15.82 -12.12
C GLU A 519 5.91 -15.02 -11.51
N TRP A 520 6.10 -13.75 -11.93
CA TRP A 520 7.33 -12.99 -11.64
C TRP A 520 7.18 -11.83 -10.66
N SER A 521 5.96 -11.30 -10.46
CA SER A 521 5.76 -10.11 -9.62
C SER A 521 6.36 -10.26 -8.23
N HIS A 522 6.18 -11.41 -7.58
CA HIS A 522 6.68 -11.68 -6.23
C HIS A 522 8.23 -11.67 -6.11
N GLU A 523 8.98 -11.76 -7.21
CA GLU A 523 10.45 -11.65 -7.22
C GLU A 523 10.96 -10.26 -7.68
N ILE A 524 10.17 -9.58 -8.51
CA ILE A 524 10.49 -8.25 -9.03
C ILE A 524 10.09 -7.16 -8.05
N VAL A 525 8.82 -7.12 -7.62
CA VAL A 525 8.26 -5.97 -6.90
C VAL A 525 8.70 -5.92 -5.43
N SER A 526 9.04 -7.07 -4.83
CA SER A 526 9.48 -7.15 -3.44
C SER A 526 10.85 -6.52 -3.16
N ALA A 527 11.57 -6.08 -4.20
CA ALA A 527 12.75 -5.22 -4.04
C ALA A 527 12.39 -3.79 -3.59
N SER A 528 11.14 -3.35 -3.81
CA SER A 528 10.63 -2.07 -3.35
C SER A 528 10.18 -2.15 -1.89
N ALA A 529 10.68 -1.23 -1.06
CA ALA A 529 10.24 -1.05 0.32
C ALA A 529 8.83 -0.41 0.45
N ALA A 530 8.23 -0.04 -0.69
CA ALA A 530 6.94 0.64 -0.78
C ALA A 530 5.81 -0.26 -1.30
N THR A 531 6.12 -1.52 -1.67
CA THR A 531 5.11 -2.54 -2.03
C THR A 531 4.92 -3.57 -0.91
N MET A 532 3.80 -4.27 -0.98
CA MET A 532 3.48 -5.51 -0.28
C MET A 532 2.70 -6.40 -1.28
N PRO A 533 2.51 -7.71 -1.04
CA PRO A 533 1.78 -8.60 -1.96
C PRO A 533 0.50 -7.97 -2.54
N ALA A 534 0.44 -7.82 -3.87
CA ALA A 534 -0.67 -7.16 -4.56
C ALA A 534 -1.92 -8.04 -4.74
N ARG A 535 -1.78 -9.34 -4.44
CA ARG A 535 -2.74 -10.43 -4.63
C ARG A 535 -2.70 -11.37 -3.44
N GLY A 536 -3.71 -12.25 -3.32
CA GLY A 536 -3.74 -13.28 -2.29
C GLY A 536 -2.56 -14.26 -2.41
N ALA A 537 -1.54 -14.10 -1.58
CA ALA A 537 -0.29 -14.87 -1.65
C ALA A 537 -0.17 -15.88 -0.48
N PRO A 538 0.37 -17.10 -0.70
CA PRO A 538 0.76 -17.99 0.39
C PRO A 538 1.87 -17.38 1.26
N THR A 539 1.90 -17.72 2.55
CA THR A 539 2.86 -17.19 3.55
C THR A 539 4.33 -17.24 3.08
N ALA A 540 4.74 -18.34 2.42
CA ALA A 540 6.09 -18.51 1.88
C ALA A 540 6.45 -17.55 0.72
N SER A 541 5.46 -16.95 0.05
CA SER A 541 5.69 -15.82 -0.88
C SER A 541 5.79 -14.49 -0.15
N VAL A 542 4.98 -14.26 0.89
CA VAL A 542 4.98 -13.01 1.68
C VAL A 542 6.35 -12.75 2.33
N ALA A 543 7.05 -13.83 2.73
CA ALA A 543 8.42 -13.78 3.22
C ALA A 543 9.42 -13.02 2.31
N ARG A 544 9.14 -12.86 1.01
CA ARG A 544 10.00 -12.11 0.06
C ARG A 544 10.00 -10.58 0.25
N TRP A 545 9.01 -10.04 0.96
CA TRP A 545 8.94 -8.63 1.36
C TRP A 545 9.47 -8.38 2.76
N LEU A 546 9.66 -9.43 3.56
CA LEU A 546 10.22 -9.36 4.89
C LEU A 546 11.75 -9.48 4.81
N PRO A 547 12.50 -8.85 5.73
CA PRO A 547 13.95 -9.04 5.78
C PRO A 547 14.29 -10.48 6.23
N PRO A 548 15.47 -11.03 5.88
CA PRO A 548 15.78 -12.44 6.11
C PRO A 548 15.68 -12.92 7.56
N TRP A 549 15.93 -12.04 8.54
CA TRP A 549 15.78 -12.36 9.96
C TRP A 549 14.30 -12.48 10.42
N ALA A 550 13.38 -11.92 9.65
CA ALA A 550 11.95 -11.84 9.94
C ALA A 550 11.13 -12.90 9.19
N ALA A 551 11.65 -13.43 8.07
CA ALA A 551 10.96 -14.34 7.17
C ALA A 551 10.42 -15.64 7.81
N GLU A 552 11.04 -16.09 8.91
CA GLU A 552 10.70 -17.34 9.62
C GLU A 552 10.08 -17.09 11.02
N GLN A 553 9.71 -15.85 11.34
CA GLN A 553 9.19 -15.50 12.68
C GLN A 553 7.76 -16.02 12.90
N ALA A 554 7.41 -16.28 14.16
CA ALA A 554 6.10 -16.83 14.55
C ALA A 554 4.89 -15.96 14.15
N TRP A 555 5.11 -14.65 13.94
CA TRP A 555 4.06 -13.70 13.54
C TRP A 555 3.81 -13.61 12.02
N VAL A 556 4.62 -14.25 11.17
CA VAL A 556 4.45 -14.14 9.71
C VAL A 556 3.07 -14.62 9.19
N PRO A 557 2.41 -15.64 9.79
CA PRO A 557 1.01 -15.96 9.50
C PRO A 557 0.04 -14.82 9.87
N ASP A 558 0.19 -14.21 11.04
CA ASP A 558 -0.65 -13.08 11.50
C ASP A 558 -0.49 -11.88 10.56
N PHE A 559 0.76 -11.57 10.17
CA PHE A 559 1.08 -10.51 9.19
C PHE A 559 0.39 -10.77 7.84
N THR A 560 0.48 -12.01 7.34
CA THR A 560 -0.15 -12.43 6.09
C THR A 560 -1.67 -12.27 6.15
N ALA A 561 -2.29 -12.63 7.27
CA ALA A 561 -3.73 -12.48 7.49
C ALA A 561 -4.15 -11.00 7.59
N ALA A 562 -3.51 -10.23 8.47
CA ALA A 562 -3.83 -8.82 8.71
C ALA A 562 -3.66 -7.95 7.46
N LEU A 563 -2.62 -8.21 6.66
CA LEU A 563 -2.44 -7.58 5.35
C LEU A 563 -3.59 -7.95 4.40
N ALA A 564 -3.85 -9.26 4.22
CA ALA A 564 -4.83 -9.73 3.24
C ALA A 564 -6.27 -9.34 3.60
N GLU A 565 -6.62 -9.24 4.87
CA GLU A 565 -7.91 -8.68 5.31
C GLU A 565 -8.00 -7.17 5.10
N THR A 566 -6.89 -6.43 5.26
CA THR A 566 -6.85 -4.97 5.05
C THR A 566 -6.92 -4.60 3.57
N MET A 567 -6.38 -5.45 2.69
CA MET A 567 -6.42 -5.31 1.23
C MET A 567 -7.67 -5.93 0.57
N ARG A 568 -8.43 -6.79 1.26
CA ARG A 568 -9.77 -7.25 0.83
C ARG A 568 -10.89 -6.33 1.29
N ASN A 569 -10.58 -5.28 2.03
CA ASN A 569 -11.57 -4.38 2.60
C ASN A 569 -12.05 -3.35 1.56
N PRO A 570 -13.33 -3.37 1.13
CA PRO A 570 -13.82 -2.40 0.16
C PRO A 570 -13.96 -0.98 0.76
N ALA A 571 -14.00 -0.85 2.09
CA ALA A 571 -13.97 0.45 2.76
C ALA A 571 -12.53 0.98 2.84
N PHE A 572 -12.22 2.00 2.05
CA PHE A 572 -10.91 2.65 2.03
C PHE A 572 -11.02 4.17 1.93
N LEU A 573 -9.94 4.84 2.34
CA LEU A 573 -9.67 6.24 2.05
C LEU A 573 -8.41 6.32 1.18
N ALA A 574 -8.51 6.93 0.01
CA ALA A 574 -7.32 7.29 -0.75
C ALA A 574 -6.70 8.58 -0.19
N ALA A 575 -5.36 8.64 -0.12
CA ALA A 575 -4.62 9.89 -0.01
C ALA A 575 -4.93 10.82 -1.21
N PRO A 576 -4.51 12.11 -1.21
CA PRO A 576 -4.87 13.07 -2.27
C PRO A 576 -4.46 12.65 -3.70
N ARG A 577 -5.33 11.94 -4.44
CA ARG A 577 -5.15 11.55 -5.85
C ARG A 577 -5.35 12.74 -6.81
N VAL A 578 -4.66 13.85 -6.57
CA VAL A 578 -4.67 15.07 -7.39
C VAL A 578 -3.24 15.56 -7.61
N ALA A 579 -3.02 16.41 -8.62
CA ALA A 579 -1.68 16.92 -8.87
C ALA A 579 -1.18 17.77 -7.68
N GLY A 580 0.12 17.69 -7.40
CA GLY A 580 0.75 18.35 -6.24
C GLY A 580 0.43 17.71 -4.89
N ALA A 581 -0.01 16.44 -4.85
CA ALA A 581 -0.37 15.65 -3.66
C ALA A 581 0.56 15.87 -2.45
N ASP A 582 1.88 15.93 -2.68
CA ASP A 582 2.90 16.14 -1.62
C ASP A 582 2.69 17.43 -0.83
N ALA A 583 2.27 18.52 -1.49
CA ALA A 583 2.08 19.81 -0.83
C ALA A 583 0.85 19.78 0.10
N TYR A 584 -0.19 19.03 -0.27
CA TYR A 584 -1.36 18.81 0.58
C TYR A 584 -0.99 17.96 1.80
N LEU A 585 -0.19 16.90 1.62
CA LEU A 585 0.29 16.08 2.74
C LEU A 585 1.26 16.85 3.66
N ALA A 586 2.16 17.67 3.11
CA ALA A 586 3.09 18.48 3.91
C ALA A 586 2.37 19.50 4.81
N ALA A 587 1.24 20.08 4.35
CA ALA A 587 0.39 20.93 5.19
C ALA A 587 -0.26 20.16 6.35
N LEU A 588 -0.56 18.86 6.17
CA LEU A 588 -1.02 17.99 7.25
C LEU A 588 0.12 17.56 8.17
N ASP A 589 1.32 17.26 7.65
CA ASP A 589 2.51 16.99 8.48
C ASP A 589 2.81 18.15 9.44
N GLU A 590 2.79 19.39 8.94
CA GLU A 590 2.97 20.60 9.76
C GLU A 590 1.88 20.72 10.82
N ALA A 591 0.61 20.56 10.43
CA ALA A 591 -0.51 20.69 11.35
C ALA A 591 -0.49 19.61 12.46
N VAL A 592 -0.14 18.37 12.11
CA VAL A 592 0.04 17.26 13.05
C VAL A 592 1.19 17.53 14.01
N ALA A 593 2.36 17.91 13.48
CA ALA A 593 3.54 18.15 14.30
C ALA A 593 3.33 19.26 15.34
N ARG A 594 2.62 20.33 14.98
CA ARG A 594 2.30 21.45 15.88
C ARG A 594 1.40 21.01 17.04
N VAL A 595 0.37 20.21 16.79
CA VAL A 595 -0.56 19.75 17.84
C VAL A 595 0.10 18.70 18.74
N VAL A 596 0.91 17.81 18.18
CA VAL A 596 1.64 16.77 18.92
C VAL A 596 2.77 17.37 19.79
N ARG A 597 3.28 18.56 19.47
CA ARG A 597 4.13 19.38 20.36
C ARG A 597 3.35 20.27 21.32
N HIS A 598 2.02 20.27 21.24
CA HIS A 598 1.11 21.15 21.98
C HIS A 598 1.32 22.66 21.70
N GLU A 599 1.80 22.99 20.49
CA GLU A 599 1.99 24.36 20.00
C GLU A 599 0.68 25.02 19.52
N MET A 600 -0.35 24.21 19.22
CA MET A 600 -1.67 24.66 18.75
C MET A 600 -2.74 23.58 19.02
N ALA A 601 -4.02 23.95 19.06
CA ALA A 601 -5.15 23.01 19.15
C ALA A 601 -5.52 22.40 17.78
N SER A 602 -6.09 21.19 17.77
CA SER A 602 -6.40 20.42 16.55
C SER A 602 -7.26 21.17 15.54
N ALA A 603 -8.37 21.79 15.99
CA ALA A 603 -9.28 22.52 15.11
C ALA A 603 -8.64 23.76 14.47
N GLU A 604 -7.78 24.46 15.20
CA GLU A 604 -7.06 25.63 14.71
C GLU A 604 -5.96 25.22 13.71
N SER A 605 -5.14 24.23 14.09
CA SER A 605 -4.05 23.71 13.26
C SER A 605 -4.54 23.12 11.93
N LEU A 606 -5.68 22.41 11.94
CA LEU A 606 -6.31 21.88 10.74
C LEU A 606 -7.05 22.94 9.93
N GLY A 607 -7.61 23.97 10.57
CA GLY A 607 -8.12 25.16 9.88
C GLY A 607 -7.01 25.92 9.13
N GLU A 608 -5.79 25.94 9.67
CA GLU A 608 -4.59 26.44 9.00
C GLU A 608 -4.22 25.57 7.78
N ALA A 609 -4.18 24.24 7.94
CA ALA A 609 -3.94 23.30 6.84
C ALA A 609 -5.01 23.41 5.74
N ALA A 610 -6.29 23.58 6.08
CA ALA A 610 -7.36 23.80 5.13
C ALA A 610 -7.18 25.10 4.32
N ARG A 611 -6.67 26.17 4.94
CA ARG A 611 -6.29 27.41 4.23
C ARG A 611 -5.09 27.18 3.30
N GLN A 612 -4.07 26.43 3.73
CA GLN A 612 -2.97 26.02 2.84
C GLN A 612 -3.48 25.19 1.66
N TRP A 613 -4.38 24.23 1.89
CA TRP A 613 -4.98 23.38 0.86
C TRP A 613 -5.76 24.19 -0.18
N GLN A 614 -6.48 25.25 0.23
CA GLN A 614 -7.11 26.18 -0.72
C GLN A 614 -6.06 26.92 -1.56
N ALA A 615 -5.04 27.51 -0.92
CA ALA A 615 -3.97 28.22 -1.64
C ALA A 615 -3.20 27.32 -2.63
N ILE A 616 -2.96 26.04 -2.29
CA ILE A 616 -2.37 25.05 -3.19
C ILE A 616 -3.33 24.75 -4.36
N THR A 617 -4.62 24.59 -4.09
CA THR A 617 -5.65 24.31 -5.09
C THR A 617 -5.77 25.44 -6.11
N ASP A 618 -5.82 26.70 -5.65
CA ASP A 618 -5.94 27.86 -6.52
C ASP A 618 -4.65 28.11 -7.33
N ARG A 619 -3.47 27.98 -6.70
CA ARG A 619 -2.16 28.03 -7.39
C ARG A 619 -2.02 26.96 -8.48
N LEU A 620 -2.61 25.78 -8.28
CA LEU A 620 -2.62 24.69 -9.27
C LEU A 620 -3.81 24.78 -10.24
N GLY A 621 -4.71 25.76 -10.09
CA GLY A 621 -5.93 25.89 -10.87
C GLY A 621 -7.04 24.98 -10.34
N ARG A 622 -8.03 25.58 -9.67
CA ARG A 622 -9.16 24.90 -9.02
C ARG A 622 -9.98 24.02 -9.95
N GLU A 623 -10.24 24.48 -11.18
CA GLU A 623 -11.03 23.75 -12.18
C GLU A 623 -10.35 22.43 -12.63
N PRO A 624 -9.08 22.43 -13.08
CA PRO A 624 -8.31 21.19 -13.27
C PRO A 624 -8.24 20.27 -12.05
N GLN A 625 -8.05 20.83 -10.84
CA GLN A 625 -8.00 20.01 -9.62
C GLN A 625 -9.37 19.36 -9.31
N ARG A 626 -10.49 20.07 -9.54
CA ARG A 626 -11.84 19.51 -9.40
C ARG A 626 -12.09 18.41 -10.42
N ALA A 627 -11.77 18.64 -11.69
CA ALA A 627 -11.93 17.63 -12.74
C ALA A 627 -11.11 16.37 -12.44
N ALA A 628 -9.87 16.53 -11.97
CA ALA A 628 -9.02 15.42 -11.54
C ALA A 628 -9.60 14.69 -10.31
N TYR A 629 -10.05 15.41 -9.27
CA TYR A 629 -10.61 14.79 -8.07
C TYR A 629 -11.90 14.01 -8.37
N ARG A 630 -12.82 14.59 -9.16
CA ARG A 630 -14.03 13.89 -9.62
C ARG A 630 -13.71 12.65 -10.42
N ALA A 631 -12.80 12.74 -11.40
CA ALA A 631 -12.36 11.59 -12.18
C ALA A 631 -11.73 10.49 -11.29
N GLY A 632 -10.93 10.86 -10.30
CA GLY A 632 -10.38 9.96 -9.29
C GLY A 632 -11.43 9.29 -8.36
N LEU A 633 -12.65 9.83 -8.31
CA LEU A 633 -13.83 9.27 -7.64
C LEU A 633 -14.86 8.63 -8.60
N GLY A 634 -14.65 8.70 -9.92
CA GLY A 634 -15.60 8.23 -10.94
C GLY A 634 -16.85 9.10 -11.15
N LEU A 635 -16.76 10.40 -10.83
CA LEU A 635 -17.83 11.43 -10.80
C LEU A 635 -17.79 12.46 -11.94
#